data_AF-D9W4Q4-F1
#
_entry.id   AF-D9W4Q4-F1
#
_cell.length_a   1.000
_cell.length_b   1.000
_cell.length_c   1.000
_cell.angle_alpha   90.00
_cell.angle_beta   90.00
_cell.angle_gamma   90.00
#
_symmetry.space_group_name_H-M   'P 1'
#
loop_
_entity.id
_entity.type
_entity.pdbx_description
1 polymer ?
#
loop_
_entity_poly.entity_id
_entity_poly.type
_entity_poly.pdbx_seq_one_letter_code
_entity_poly.pdbx_strand_id
1 'polypeptide(L)'
;MTAHESGQPLAHLPWKGSLTELLKQLEGEHDHWNRPDGNWGEGVPINRAERDRREHANSMYVLGSKALLREEFDIAADWLGQATDESHPGAWFRYAVLVHRLGPEFFGEDEARVQFGFLVAGAAECGPGDATRMRPLLRDPRASLAAVDEWEDPRFAPELLAALRARPCSDPEGPPGPG
;
A
#
# COMPACT_ATOMS: atom_id res chain seq x y z
N MET A 1 13.53 -51.18 17.81
CA MET A 1 14.44 -50.40 18.68
C MET A 1 14.46 -48.98 18.14
N THR A 2 13.74 -48.09 18.81
CA THR A 2 13.67 -46.65 18.57
C THR A 2 14.97 -45.99 19.04
N ALA A 3 15.54 -45.10 18.22
CA ALA A 3 16.60 -44.20 18.65
C ALA A 3 16.08 -42.76 18.61
N HIS A 4 16.16 -42.14 19.78
CA HIS A 4 15.76 -40.79 20.14
C HIS A 4 16.62 -39.72 19.47
N GLU A 5 15.95 -38.65 19.07
CA GLU A 5 16.29 -37.23 19.14
C GLU A 5 17.73 -36.79 19.46
N SER A 6 18.24 -35.89 18.62
CA SER A 6 19.04 -34.75 19.09
C SER A 6 18.64 -33.51 18.31
N GLY A 7 17.49 -32.94 18.66
CA GLY A 7 17.16 -31.56 18.33
C GLY A 7 18.07 -30.65 19.15
N GLN A 8 18.96 -29.91 18.47
CA GLN A 8 19.72 -28.88 19.16
C GLN A 8 18.77 -27.76 19.60
N PRO A 9 18.75 -27.37 20.88
CA PRO A 9 17.98 -26.22 21.31
C PRO A 9 18.60 -24.97 20.68
N LEU A 10 17.80 -24.23 19.90
CA LEU A 10 18.12 -22.86 19.52
C LEU A 10 18.43 -22.08 20.79
N ALA A 11 19.71 -21.77 21.01
CA ALA A 11 20.15 -20.95 22.11
C ALA A 11 19.52 -19.56 21.92
N HIS A 12 18.44 -19.28 22.64
CA HIS A 12 17.94 -17.92 22.79
C HIS A 12 19.02 -17.14 23.56
N LEU A 13 19.78 -16.31 22.86
CA LEU A 13 20.64 -15.36 23.54
C LEU A 13 19.70 -14.30 24.16
N PRO A 14 19.79 -14.03 25.48
CA PRO A 14 18.98 -12.99 26.09
C PRO A 14 19.35 -11.65 25.44
N TRP A 15 18.33 -10.94 24.96
CA TRP A 15 18.43 -9.60 24.42
C TRP A 15 19.18 -8.67 25.40
N LYS A 16 20.27 -8.05 24.93
CA LYS A 16 21.13 -7.15 25.73
C LYS A 16 20.84 -5.66 25.51
N GLY A 17 19.88 -5.33 24.64
CA GLY A 17 19.50 -3.93 24.39
C GLY A 17 18.61 -3.37 25.51
N SER A 18 18.58 -2.05 25.63
CA SER A 18 17.60 -1.40 26.50
C SER A 18 16.16 -1.63 25.99
N LEU A 19 15.17 -1.52 26.89
CA LEU A 19 13.76 -1.47 26.48
C LEU A 19 13.53 -0.37 25.44
N THR A 20 14.22 0.76 25.57
CA THR A 20 14.15 1.87 24.62
C THR A 20 14.69 1.52 23.24
N GLU A 21 15.75 0.72 23.13
CA GLU A 21 16.25 0.22 21.84
C GLU A 21 15.32 -0.81 21.23
N LEU A 22 14.72 -1.67 22.06
CA LEU A 22 13.71 -2.62 21.59
C LEU A 22 12.46 -1.88 21.08
N LEU A 23 12.00 -0.86 21.81
CA LEU A 23 10.87 -0.02 21.41
C LEU A 23 11.17 0.76 20.13
N LYS A 24 12.37 1.32 19.98
CA LYS A 24 12.80 1.95 18.72
C LYS A 24 12.87 0.98 17.55
N GLN A 25 13.32 -0.26 17.77
CA GLN A 25 13.30 -1.28 16.74
C GLN A 25 11.87 -1.72 16.38
N LEU A 26 10.97 -1.74 17.36
CA LEU A 26 9.55 -2.06 17.15
C LEU A 26 8.77 -0.92 16.48
N GLU A 27 9.15 0.34 16.71
CA GLU A 27 8.57 1.51 16.02
C GLU A 27 8.78 1.45 14.50
N GLY A 28 9.86 0.79 14.06
CA GLY A 28 10.14 0.57 12.63
C GLY A 28 10.58 1.85 11.90
N GLU A 29 10.66 1.78 10.57
CA GLU A 29 10.84 2.97 9.75
C GLU A 29 9.61 3.88 9.89
N HIS A 30 9.85 5.19 9.99
CA HIS A 30 8.77 6.18 10.10
C HIS A 30 7.85 6.09 8.88
N ASP A 31 6.59 5.71 9.12
CA ASP A 31 5.57 5.57 8.10
C ASP A 31 4.68 6.82 8.08
N HIS A 32 4.78 7.61 7.01
CA HIS A 32 4.04 8.87 6.85
C HIS A 32 2.52 8.71 7.04
N TRP A 33 1.99 7.54 6.68
CA TRP A 33 0.56 7.27 6.71
C TRP A 33 0.08 6.63 8.01
N ASN A 34 0.98 6.22 8.92
CA ASN A 34 0.63 5.75 10.25
C ASN A 34 0.29 6.94 11.17
N ARG A 35 -0.80 7.65 10.85
CA ARG A 35 -1.27 8.85 11.54
C ARG A 35 -2.81 8.91 11.52
N PRO A 36 -3.51 8.41 12.54
CA PRO A 36 -4.97 8.47 12.59
C PRO A 36 -5.51 9.91 12.63
N ASP A 37 -4.73 10.84 13.18
CA ASP A 37 -5.04 12.27 13.24
C ASP A 37 -4.58 13.04 11.98
N GLY A 38 -4.08 12.33 10.97
CA GLY A 38 -3.60 12.93 9.72
C GLY A 38 -4.73 13.55 8.89
N ASN A 39 -4.32 14.34 7.89
CA ASN A 39 -5.25 14.88 6.90
C ASN A 39 -5.68 13.76 5.93
N TRP A 40 -6.77 13.08 6.28
CA TRP A 40 -7.45 12.15 5.38
C TRP A 40 -8.64 12.88 4.76
N GLY A 41 -8.74 12.89 3.44
CA GLY A 41 -9.85 13.47 2.68
C GLY A 41 -10.24 14.86 3.19
N GLU A 42 -11.43 14.97 3.76
CA GLU A 42 -12.05 16.21 4.27
C GLU A 42 -11.34 16.86 5.48
N GLY A 43 -10.23 16.29 5.97
CA GLY A 43 -9.36 16.92 6.96
C GLY A 43 -9.46 16.30 8.34
N VAL A 44 -9.51 17.12 9.39
CA VAL A 44 -9.42 16.70 10.81
C VAL A 44 -10.76 16.08 11.28
N PRO A 45 -10.74 14.99 12.07
CA PRO A 45 -11.96 14.34 12.54
C PRO A 45 -12.80 15.25 13.46
N ILE A 46 -14.07 15.49 13.08
CA ILE A 46 -14.96 16.46 13.74
C ILE A 46 -15.65 15.95 15.01
N ASN A 47 -15.68 14.64 15.23
CA ASN A 47 -16.33 14.02 16.39
C ASN A 47 -15.58 12.75 16.85
N ARG A 48 -16.01 12.17 17.99
CA ARG A 48 -15.37 10.99 18.56
C ARG A 48 -15.54 9.74 17.70
N ALA A 49 -16.74 9.50 17.16
CA ALA A 49 -16.99 8.32 16.33
C ALA A 49 -16.08 8.30 15.10
N GLU A 50 -15.86 9.46 14.47
CA GLU A 50 -14.94 9.61 13.35
C GLU A 50 -13.48 9.37 13.78
N ARG A 51 -13.06 9.85 14.97
CA ARG A 51 -11.72 9.50 15.50
C ARG A 51 -11.56 8.01 15.72
N ASP A 52 -12.51 7.37 16.40
CA ASP A 52 -12.46 5.94 16.71
C ASP A 52 -12.40 5.11 15.41
N ARG A 53 -13.18 5.50 14.39
CA ARG A 53 -13.17 4.90 13.04
C ARG A 53 -11.80 5.04 12.36
N ARG A 54 -11.19 6.23 12.43
CA ARG A 54 -9.86 6.47 11.87
C ARG A 54 -8.76 5.72 12.61
N GLU A 55 -8.80 5.67 13.94
CA GLU A 55 -7.86 4.86 14.72
C GLU A 55 -7.96 3.38 14.34
N HIS A 56 -9.17 2.88 14.14
CA HIS A 56 -9.41 1.51 13.67
C HIS A 56 -8.84 1.29 12.26
N ALA A 57 -9.16 2.17 11.30
CA ALA A 57 -8.64 2.10 9.93
C ALA A 57 -7.11 2.16 9.87
N ASN A 58 -6.49 3.04 10.68
CA ASN A 58 -5.04 3.14 10.80
C ASN A 58 -4.42 1.85 11.35
N SER A 59 -5.09 1.21 12.32
CA SER A 59 -4.64 -0.08 12.87
C SER A 59 -4.64 -1.18 11.81
N MET A 60 -5.71 -1.26 11.01
CA MET A 60 -5.81 -2.20 9.88
C MET A 60 -4.74 -1.90 8.82
N TYR A 61 -4.54 -0.63 8.48
CA TYR A 61 -3.48 -0.20 7.57
C TYR A 61 -2.09 -0.65 8.04
N VAL A 62 -1.76 -0.46 9.32
CA VAL A 62 -0.47 -0.87 9.89
C VAL A 62 -0.27 -2.38 9.82
N LEU A 63 -1.30 -3.17 10.12
CA LEU A 63 -1.24 -4.63 10.03
C LEU A 63 -1.06 -5.10 8.58
N GLY A 64 -1.88 -4.57 7.66
CA GLY A 64 -1.81 -4.90 6.24
C GLY A 64 -0.47 -4.49 5.61
N SER A 65 0.09 -3.36 6.02
CA SER A 65 1.41 -2.90 5.58
C SER A 65 2.53 -3.83 6.04
N LYS A 66 2.47 -4.31 7.29
CA LYS A 66 3.44 -5.28 7.81
C LYS A 66 3.33 -6.62 7.09
N ALA A 67 2.12 -7.08 6.81
CA ALA A 67 1.88 -8.30 6.03
C ALA A 67 2.42 -8.16 4.59
N LEU A 68 2.16 -7.02 3.93
CA LEU A 68 2.66 -6.72 2.59
C LEU A 68 4.20 -6.75 2.52
N LEU A 69 4.87 -6.21 3.55
CA LEU A 69 6.32 -6.25 3.66
C LEU A 69 6.90 -7.66 3.84
N ARG A 70 6.10 -8.59 4.38
CA ARG A 70 6.46 -10.00 4.56
C ARG A 70 6.00 -10.88 3.40
N GLU A 71 5.42 -10.28 2.36
CA GLU A 71 4.83 -10.98 1.22
C GLU A 71 3.70 -11.95 1.62
N GLU A 72 3.04 -11.68 2.75
CA GLU A 72 1.86 -12.41 3.23
C GLU A 72 0.61 -11.86 2.52
N PHE A 73 0.50 -12.07 1.20
CA PHE A 73 -0.45 -11.35 0.34
C PHE A 73 -1.92 -11.54 0.72
N ASP A 74 -2.35 -12.75 1.11
CA ASP A 74 -3.74 -12.98 1.52
C ASP A 74 -4.11 -12.14 2.77
N ILE A 75 -3.20 -12.10 3.75
CA ILE A 75 -3.37 -11.33 5.00
C ILE A 75 -3.30 -9.83 4.72
N ALA A 76 -2.40 -9.42 3.83
CA ALA A 76 -2.29 -8.03 3.42
C ALA A 76 -3.54 -7.56 2.67
N ALA A 77 -4.12 -8.38 1.79
CA ALA A 77 -5.34 -8.07 1.06
C ALA A 77 -6.54 -7.86 2.00
N ASP A 78 -6.69 -8.73 3.01
CA ASP A 78 -7.76 -8.62 4.01
C ASP A 78 -7.65 -7.30 4.81
N TRP A 79 -6.49 -7.05 5.42
CA TRP A 79 -6.31 -5.85 6.25
C TRP A 79 -6.29 -4.54 5.46
N LEU A 80 -5.62 -4.52 4.30
CA LEU A 80 -5.59 -3.32 3.45
C LEU A 80 -6.97 -3.07 2.83
N GLY A 81 -7.72 -4.12 2.49
CA GLY A 81 -9.10 -4.00 2.01
C GLY A 81 -10.01 -3.33 3.04
N GLN A 82 -10.02 -3.83 4.28
CA GLN A 82 -10.84 -3.22 5.34
C GLN A 82 -10.42 -1.77 5.64
N ALA A 83 -9.12 -1.45 5.61
CA ALA A 83 -8.66 -0.07 5.76
C ALA A 83 -9.04 0.84 4.57
N THR A 84 -9.13 0.26 3.36
CA THR A 84 -9.55 0.93 2.12
C THR A 84 -11.04 1.26 2.17
N ASP A 85 -11.88 0.34 2.67
CA ASP A 85 -13.32 0.55 2.90
C ASP A 85 -13.56 1.73 3.86
N GLU A 86 -12.68 1.91 4.84
CA GLU A 86 -12.67 3.04 5.77
C GLU A 86 -11.95 4.30 5.21
N SER A 87 -11.66 4.34 3.91
CA SER A 87 -11.05 5.48 3.21
C SER A 87 -9.67 5.90 3.72
N HIS A 88 -8.86 4.95 4.22
CA HIS A 88 -7.50 5.24 4.67
C HIS A 88 -6.56 5.49 3.47
N PRO A 89 -5.97 6.69 3.31
CA PRO A 89 -5.23 7.07 2.08
C PRO A 89 -4.03 6.16 1.80
N GLY A 90 -3.24 5.83 2.83
CA GLY A 90 -2.11 4.90 2.68
C GLY A 90 -2.53 3.47 2.33
N ALA A 91 -3.76 3.06 2.69
CA ALA A 91 -4.23 1.70 2.43
C ALA A 91 -4.57 1.52 0.95
N TRP A 92 -5.31 2.47 0.37
CA TRP A 92 -5.54 2.54 -1.07
C TRP A 92 -4.23 2.44 -1.87
N PHE A 93 -3.21 3.20 -1.45
CA PHE A 93 -1.90 3.22 -2.09
C PHE A 93 -1.18 1.86 -2.01
N ARG A 94 -1.06 1.29 -0.80
CA ARG A 94 -0.38 0.00 -0.61
C ARG A 94 -1.19 -1.20 -1.12
N TYR A 95 -2.51 -1.08 -1.22
CA TYR A 95 -3.32 -2.10 -1.87
C TYR A 95 -3.09 -2.09 -3.38
N ALA A 96 -2.88 -0.92 -4.00
CA ALA A 96 -2.46 -0.86 -5.41
C ALA A 96 -1.13 -1.61 -5.63
N VAL A 97 -0.18 -1.50 -4.70
CA VAL A 97 1.09 -2.25 -4.75
C VAL A 97 0.82 -3.75 -4.69
N LEU A 98 -0.04 -4.19 -3.76
CA LEU A 98 -0.39 -5.60 -3.62
C LEU A 98 -1.01 -6.16 -4.91
N VAL A 99 -1.97 -5.44 -5.51
CA VAL A 99 -2.58 -5.84 -6.79
C VAL A 99 -1.54 -5.90 -7.90
N HIS A 100 -0.62 -4.93 -7.95
CA HIS A 100 0.48 -4.95 -8.92
C HIS A 100 1.39 -6.17 -8.76
N ARG A 101 1.75 -6.54 -7.54
CA ARG A 101 2.64 -7.67 -7.23
C ARG A 101 2.00 -9.03 -7.49
N LEU A 102 0.74 -9.19 -7.13
CA LEU A 102 -0.03 -10.40 -7.46
C LEU A 102 -0.23 -10.52 -8.98
N GLY A 103 -0.41 -9.38 -9.66
CA GLY A 103 -0.36 -9.28 -11.10
C GLY A 103 -1.48 -10.03 -11.84
N PRO A 104 -1.34 -10.16 -13.17
CA PRO A 104 -2.32 -10.82 -14.03
C PRO A 104 -2.54 -12.31 -13.73
N GLU A 105 -1.58 -12.99 -13.11
CA GLU A 105 -1.71 -14.43 -12.83
C GLU A 105 -2.81 -14.72 -11.81
N PHE A 106 -3.06 -13.78 -10.90
CA PHE A 106 -4.06 -13.92 -9.85
C PHE A 106 -5.43 -13.37 -10.26
N PHE A 107 -5.46 -12.19 -10.88
CA PHE A 107 -6.71 -11.49 -11.23
C PHE A 107 -7.11 -11.62 -12.70
N GLY A 108 -6.20 -12.02 -13.59
CA GLY A 108 -6.34 -11.80 -15.04
C GLY A 108 -5.84 -10.41 -15.47
N GLU A 109 -5.41 -10.29 -16.72
CA GLU A 109 -4.69 -9.10 -17.22
C GLU A 109 -5.53 -7.83 -17.18
N ASP A 110 -6.79 -7.91 -17.63
CA ASP A 110 -7.68 -6.76 -17.64
C ASP A 110 -8.13 -6.34 -16.24
N GLU A 111 -8.45 -7.31 -15.38
CA GLU A 111 -8.95 -7.04 -14.03
C GLU A 111 -7.86 -6.47 -13.14
N ALA A 112 -6.65 -7.05 -13.14
CA ALA A 112 -5.50 -6.50 -12.43
C ALA A 112 -5.25 -5.03 -12.80
N ARG A 113 -5.34 -4.71 -14.11
CA ARG A 113 -5.12 -3.36 -14.62
C ARG A 113 -6.21 -2.39 -14.18
N VAL A 114 -7.48 -2.79 -14.26
CA VAL A 114 -8.63 -1.97 -13.84
C VAL A 114 -8.56 -1.71 -12.34
N GLN A 115 -8.35 -2.76 -11.55
CA GLN A 115 -8.30 -2.65 -10.09
C GLN A 115 -7.10 -1.83 -9.62
N PHE A 116 -5.92 -2.03 -10.23
CA PHE A 116 -4.75 -1.20 -9.97
C PHE A 116 -5.02 0.28 -10.24
N GLY A 117 -5.59 0.61 -11.41
CA GLY A 117 -5.91 1.99 -11.78
C GLY A 117 -6.97 2.61 -10.86
N PHE A 118 -7.99 1.83 -10.48
CA PHE A 118 -9.01 2.23 -9.52
C PHE A 118 -8.41 2.55 -8.15
N LEU A 119 -7.52 1.70 -7.64
CA LEU A 119 -6.90 1.88 -6.33
C LEU A 119 -6.00 3.13 -6.28
N VAL A 120 -5.21 3.37 -7.33
CA VAL A 120 -4.38 4.60 -7.44
C VAL A 120 -5.26 5.85 -7.53
N ALA A 121 -6.38 5.79 -8.26
CA ALA A 121 -7.33 6.89 -8.32
C ALA A 121 -7.98 7.18 -6.96
N GLY A 122 -8.44 6.14 -6.26
CA GLY A 122 -9.01 6.26 -4.92
C GLY A 122 -8.00 6.82 -3.91
N ALA A 123 -6.75 6.35 -3.95
CA ALA A 123 -5.67 6.92 -3.12
C ALA A 123 -5.49 8.43 -3.34
N ALA A 124 -5.60 8.89 -4.59
CA ALA A 124 -5.48 10.31 -4.94
C ALA A 124 -6.68 11.15 -4.48
N GLU A 125 -7.83 10.53 -4.23
CA GLU A 125 -9.07 11.16 -3.75
C GLU A 125 -9.12 11.20 -2.22
N CYS A 126 -8.61 10.15 -1.56
CA CYS A 126 -8.60 10.04 -0.09
C CYS A 126 -7.54 10.92 0.59
N GLY A 127 -6.64 11.57 -0.15
CA GLY A 127 -5.72 12.53 0.44
C GLY A 127 -4.74 13.13 -0.55
N PRO A 128 -4.17 14.31 -0.23
CA PRO A 128 -3.04 14.82 -0.98
C PRO A 128 -1.85 13.89 -0.76
N GLY A 129 -1.14 13.56 -1.83
CA GLY A 129 0.08 12.80 -1.69
C GLY A 129 0.63 12.23 -2.97
N ASP A 130 1.42 11.17 -2.81
CA ASP A 130 2.09 10.48 -3.92
C ASP A 130 1.11 10.03 -5.00
N ALA A 131 -0.05 9.51 -4.61
CA ALA A 131 -1.12 9.12 -5.52
C ALA A 131 -1.66 10.29 -6.35
N THR A 132 -1.90 11.45 -5.73
CA THR A 132 -2.36 12.65 -6.44
C THR A 132 -1.35 13.09 -7.49
N ARG A 133 -0.06 13.00 -7.16
CA ARG A 133 1.05 13.32 -8.08
C ARG A 133 1.09 12.33 -9.25
N MET A 134 0.80 11.05 -9.00
CA MET A 134 0.81 9.99 -10.02
C MET A 134 -0.46 9.96 -10.89
N ARG A 135 -1.54 10.63 -10.49
CA ARG A 135 -2.85 10.62 -11.19
C ARG A 135 -2.78 10.91 -12.70
N PRO A 136 -1.93 11.83 -13.23
CA PRO A 136 -1.80 12.02 -14.67
C PRO A 136 -1.40 10.74 -15.43
N LEU A 137 -0.60 9.86 -14.81
CA LEU A 137 -0.14 8.62 -15.42
C LEU A 137 -1.24 7.58 -15.63
N LEU A 138 -2.38 7.74 -14.95
CA LEU A 138 -3.55 6.88 -15.21
C LEU A 138 -4.16 7.11 -16.59
N ARG A 139 -3.93 8.30 -17.18
CA ARG A 139 -4.42 8.68 -18.51
C ARG A 139 -3.32 8.59 -19.56
N ASP A 140 -2.14 9.05 -19.23
CA ASP A 140 -0.98 9.05 -20.12
C ASP A 140 0.26 8.54 -19.35
N PRO A 141 0.68 7.28 -19.60
CA PRO A 141 1.88 6.70 -18.97
C PRO A 141 3.17 7.51 -19.19
N ARG A 142 3.19 8.44 -20.17
CA ARG A 142 4.34 9.30 -20.49
C ARG A 142 4.21 10.71 -19.91
N ALA A 143 3.15 11.00 -19.17
CA ALA A 143 2.96 12.32 -18.57
C ALA A 143 4.15 12.71 -17.69
N SER A 144 4.61 13.95 -17.83
CA SER A 144 5.63 14.50 -16.95
C SER A 144 5.03 14.75 -15.57
N LEU A 145 5.71 14.26 -14.53
CA LEU A 145 5.39 14.57 -13.15
C LEU A 145 6.23 15.77 -12.69
N ALA A 146 5.72 16.52 -11.70
CA ALA A 146 6.52 17.51 -11.00
C ALA A 146 7.70 16.82 -10.29
N ALA A 147 8.87 17.46 -10.28
CA ALA A 147 10.00 16.97 -9.51
C ALA A 147 9.65 16.99 -8.01
N VAL A 148 10.04 15.94 -7.30
CA VAL A 148 9.88 15.84 -5.84
C VAL A 148 11.21 15.48 -5.21
N ASP A 149 11.50 16.10 -4.08
CA ASP A 149 12.71 15.81 -3.29
C ASP A 149 12.50 14.53 -2.45
N GLU A 150 11.27 14.24 -2.03
CA GLU A 150 10.92 13.09 -1.20
C GLU A 150 9.48 12.60 -1.48
N TRP A 151 9.29 11.28 -1.50
CA TRP A 151 7.98 10.63 -1.56
C TRP A 151 7.44 10.40 -0.14
N GLU A 152 6.13 10.49 0.05
CA GLU A 152 5.51 10.18 1.35
C GLU A 152 5.62 8.69 1.69
N ASP A 153 5.60 7.83 0.68
CA ASP A 153 5.95 6.41 0.79
C ASP A 153 7.17 6.09 -0.09
N PRO A 154 8.40 6.36 0.37
CA PRO A 154 9.61 6.19 -0.44
C PRO A 154 9.90 4.73 -0.78
N ARG A 155 9.31 3.78 -0.04
CA ARG A 155 9.50 2.36 -0.28
C ARG A 155 8.66 1.86 -1.44
N PHE A 156 7.40 2.29 -1.51
CA PHE A 156 6.45 1.76 -2.49
C PHE A 156 6.13 2.71 -3.65
N ALA A 157 6.35 4.01 -3.51
CA ALA A 157 6.10 4.97 -4.58
C ALA A 157 6.92 4.71 -5.87
N PRO A 158 8.22 4.36 -5.81
CA PRO A 158 8.98 4.04 -7.03
C PRO A 158 8.41 2.83 -7.80
N GLU A 159 7.90 1.84 -7.07
CA GLU A 159 7.29 0.64 -7.65
C GLU A 159 6.00 0.97 -8.40
N LEU A 160 5.08 1.70 -7.75
CA LEU A 160 3.85 2.14 -8.41
C LEU A 160 4.12 3.05 -9.62
N LEU A 161 5.11 3.94 -9.51
CA LEU A 161 5.51 4.80 -10.61
C LEU A 161 6.00 3.99 -11.82
N ALA A 162 6.85 2.98 -11.57
CA ALA A 162 7.33 2.09 -12.62
C ALA A 162 6.16 1.30 -13.26
N ALA A 163 5.26 0.74 -12.44
CA ALA A 163 4.08 0.02 -12.90
C ALA A 163 3.18 0.89 -13.78
N LEU A 164 2.89 2.12 -13.36
CA LEU A 164 2.07 3.08 -14.12
C LEU A 164 2.69 3.43 -15.47
N ARG A 165 4.03 3.61 -15.52
CA ARG A 165 4.75 3.92 -16.77
C ARG A 165 4.88 2.72 -17.71
N ALA A 166 4.88 1.50 -17.18
CA ALA A 166 4.96 0.28 -17.96
C ALA A 166 3.62 -0.09 -18.64
N ARG A 167 2.52 0.57 -18.27
CA ARG A 167 1.21 0.31 -18.87
C ARG A 167 1.26 0.60 -20.37
N PRO A 168 0.72 -0.30 -21.21
CA PRO A 168 0.56 -0.01 -22.61
C PRO A 168 -0.32 1.23 -22.76
N CYS A 169 0.13 2.17 -23.58
CA CYS A 169 -0.70 3.30 -23.99
C CYS A 169 -1.92 2.69 -24.68
N SER A 170 -3.10 2.80 -24.06
CA SER A 170 -4.33 2.43 -24.74
C SER A 170 -4.47 3.40 -25.91
N ASP A 171 -4.12 2.95 -27.12
CA ASP A 171 -4.48 3.67 -28.33
C ASP A 171 -6.00 3.85 -28.31
N PRO A 172 -6.52 5.05 -28.63
CA PRO A 172 -7.96 5.20 -28.79
C PRO A 172 -8.38 4.28 -29.93
N GLU A 173 -9.21 3.29 -29.60
CA GLU A 173 -9.83 2.37 -30.53
C GLU A 173 -10.43 3.20 -31.68
N GLY A 174 -9.74 3.22 -32.82
CA GLY A 174 -10.21 3.94 -33.99
C GLY A 174 -11.54 3.35 -34.44
N PRO A 175 -12.52 4.17 -34.87
CA PRO A 175 -13.82 3.65 -35.26
C PRO A 175 -13.64 2.61 -36.38
N PRO A 176 -14.44 1.51 -36.38
CA PRO A 176 -14.37 0.52 -37.44
C PRO A 176 -14.62 1.22 -38.78
N GLY A 177 -13.63 1.14 -39.67
CA GLY A 177 -13.74 1.70 -41.01
C GLY A 177 -14.95 1.11 -41.75
N PRO A 178 -15.62 1.90 -42.62
CA PRO A 178 -16.77 1.40 -43.37
C PRO A 178 -16.32 0.26 -44.29
N GLY A 179 -17.00 -0.89 -44.15
CA GLY A 179 -16.89 -2.05 -45.04
C GLY A 179 -17.63 -1.85 -46.36
#